data_AF-A0A8E2E1T2-F1
#
_entry.id   AF-A0A8E2E1T2-F1
#
_cell.length_a   1.000
_cell.length_b   1.000
_cell.length_c   1.000
_cell.angle_alpha   90.00
_cell.angle_beta   90.00
_cell.angle_gamma   90.00
#
_symmetry.space_group_name_H-M   'P 1'
#
loop_
_entity.id
_entity.type
_entity.pdbx_description
1 polymer ?
#
loop_
_entity_poly.entity_id
_entity_poly.type
_entity_poly.pdbx_seq_one_letter_code
_entity_poly.pdbx_strand_id
1 'polypeptide(L)' 'LQSYFHSLVEAGFDSWGSVCRITELDLERLSFKLGHRRVLQRKIADSQGHPRSKPL' A
#
# COMPACT_ATOMS: atom_id res chain seq x y z
N LEU A 1 4.70 -8.76 0.79
CA LEU A 1 4.97 -7.31 0.68
C LEU A 1 6.46 -7.00 0.54
N GLN A 2 7.38 -7.71 1.21
CA GLN A 2 8.84 -7.49 1.04
C GLN A 2 9.31 -7.54 -0.42
N SER A 3 8.70 -8.38 -1.25
CA SER A 3 9.00 -8.47 -2.70
C SER A 3 8.78 -7.17 -3.48
N TYR A 4 8.03 -6.21 -2.94
CA TYR A 4 7.76 -4.91 -3.57
C TYR A 4 8.60 -3.78 -2.99
N PHE A 5 9.44 -4.06 -1.98
CA PHE A 5 10.20 -3.02 -1.29
C PHE A 5 11.10 -2.24 -2.27
N HIS A 6 11.85 -2.96 -3.11
CA HIS A 6 12.73 -2.33 -4.08
C HIS A 6 11.93 -1.45 -5.07
N SER A 7 10.87 -1.99 -5.67
CA SER A 7 10.04 -1.24 -6.62
C SER A 7 9.32 -0.04 -5.99
N LEU A 8 8.93 -0.13 -4.72
CA LEU A 8 8.38 0.99 -3.98
C LEU A 8 9.43 2.09 -3.78
N VAL A 9 10.63 1.73 -3.32
CA VAL A 9 11.74 2.68 -3.11
C VAL A 9 12.16 3.34 -4.42
N GLU A 10 12.31 2.57 -5.51
CA GLU A 10 12.66 3.10 -6.83
C GLU A 10 11.59 4.07 -7.38
N ALA A 11 10.32 3.86 -7.04
CA ALA A 11 9.22 4.75 -7.40
C ALA A 11 9.03 5.94 -6.42
N GLY A 12 9.90 6.09 -5.41
CA GLY A 12 9.85 7.18 -4.44
C GLY A 12 8.95 6.93 -3.22
N PHE A 13 8.43 5.72 -3.05
CA PHE A 13 7.70 5.28 -1.86
C PHE A 13 8.65 4.69 -0.80
N ASP A 14 9.64 5.48 -0.39
CA ASP A 14 10.74 5.10 0.50
C ASP A 14 10.44 5.29 2.00
N SER A 15 9.28 5.83 2.35
CA SER A 15 8.85 6.07 3.72
C SER A 15 7.40 5.64 3.94
N TRP A 16 7.02 5.39 5.20
CA TRP A 16 5.62 5.08 5.51
C TRP A 16 4.68 6.22 5.11
N GLY A 17 5.13 7.48 5.23
CA GLY A 17 4.35 8.65 4.85
C GLY A 17 4.06 8.70 3.34
N SER A 18 5.03 8.39 2.49
CA SER A 18 4.82 8.30 1.04
C SER A 18 3.96 7.08 0.68
N VAL A 19 4.19 5.93 1.31
CA VAL A 19 3.37 4.72 1.13
C VAL A 19 1.90 4.95 1.53
N CYS A 20 1.61 5.69 2.60
CA CYS A 20 0.23 6.02 2.98
C CYS A 20 -0.50 6.92 1.95
N ARG A 21 0.24 7.56 1.05
CA ARG A 21 -0.31 8.41 -0.02
C ARG A 21 -0.37 7.69 -1.37
N ILE A 22 0.06 6.43 -1.44
CA ILE A 22 0.07 5.64 -2.68
C ILE A 22 -1.36 5.48 -3.22
N THR A 23 -1.54 5.67 -4.52
CA THR A 23 -2.84 5.51 -5.17
C THR A 23 -3.02 4.09 -5.71
N GLU A 24 -4.25 3.73 -6.07
CA GLU A 24 -4.51 2.44 -6.74
C GLU A 24 -3.79 2.35 -8.09
N LEU A 25 -3.71 3.45 -8.84
CA LEU A 25 -2.99 3.53 -10.11
C LEU A 25 -1.49 3.27 -9.94
N ASP A 26 -0.88 3.77 -8.85
CA ASP A 26 0.53 3.51 -8.55
C ASP A 26 0.76 2.03 -8.26
N LEU A 27 -0.13 1.41 -7.49
CA LEU A 27 -0.07 -0.02 -7.19
C LEU A 27 -0.24 -0.88 -8.45
N GLU A 28 -1.08 -0.46 -9.39
CA GLU A 28 -1.22 -1.10 -10.71
C GLU A 28 0.06 -0.97 -11.54
N ARG A 29 0.66 0.22 -11.61
CA ARG A 29 1.93 0.46 -12.30
C ARG A 29 3.07 -0.36 -11.70
N LEU A 30 3.09 -0.52 -10.38
CA LEU A 30 4.04 -1.37 -9.65
C LEU A 30 3.69 -2.87 -9.70
N SER A 31 2.70 -3.26 -10.50
CA SER A 31 2.30 -4.66 -10.71
C SER A 31 1.93 -5.39 -9.41
N PHE A 32 1.35 -4.69 -8.43
CA PHE A 32 0.80 -5.33 -7.25
C PHE A 32 -0.39 -6.20 -7.63
N LYS A 33 -0.37 -7.45 -7.18
CA LYS A 33 -1.55 -8.33 -7.26
C LYS A 33 -2.67 -7.77 -6.39
N LEU A 34 -3.93 -7.93 -6.81
CA LEU A 34 -5.11 -7.42 -6.10
C LEU A 34 -5.14 -7.81 -4.61
N GLY A 35 -4.81 -9.06 -4.29
CA GLY A 35 -4.74 -9.51 -2.89
C GLY A 35 -3.68 -8.76 -2.07
N HIS A 36 -2.52 -8.45 -2.67
CA HIS A 36 -1.46 -7.69 -2.01
C HIS A 36 -1.84 -6.22 -1.84
N ARG A 37 -2.53 -5.62 -2.82
CA ARG A 37 -3.09 -4.27 -2.71
C ARG A 37 -4.01 -4.17 -1.50
N ARG A 38 -4.95 -5.11 -1.35
CA ARG A 38 -5.86 -5.18 -0.20
C ARG A 38 -5.13 -5.31 1.14
N VAL A 39 -4.06 -6.12 1.20
CA VAL A 39 -3.25 -6.25 2.42
C VAL A 39 -2.53 -4.94 2.76
N LEU A 40 -1.94 -4.26 1.77
CA LEU A 40 -1.26 -2.98 1.99
C LEU A 40 -2.26 -1.88 2.40
N GLN A 41 -3.35 -1.74 1.67
CA GLN A 41 -4.44 -0.81 1.98
C GLN A 41 -4.98 -1.06 3.39
N ARG A 42 -5.09 -2.33 3.82
CA ARG A 42 -5.54 -2.65 5.17
C ARG A 42 -4.54 -2.22 6.23
N LYS A 43 -3.24 -2.40 6.00
CA LYS A 43 -2.20 -1.91 6.91
C LYS A 43 -2.19 -0.38 7.03
N ILE A 44 -2.38 0.32 5.90
CA ILE A 44 -2.51 1.79 5.88
C ILE A 44 -3.72 2.21 6.72
N ALA A 45 -4.88 1.61 6.46
CA ALA A 45 -6.12 1.92 7.18
C ALA A 45 -6.02 1.62 8.68
N ASP A 46 -5.45 0.48 9.06
CA ASP A 46 -5.20 0.12 10.46
C ASP A 46 -4.31 1.16 11.15
N SER A 47 -3.26 1.67 10.46
CA SER A 47 -2.39 2.72 11.00
C SER A 47 -3.07 4.08 11.15
N GLN A 48 -4.16 4.30 10.42
CA GLN A 48 -4.99 5.51 10.49
C GLN A 48 -6.17 5.35 11.47
N GLY A 49 -6.26 4.21 12.17
CA GLY A 49 -7.34 3.93 13.11
C GLY A 49 -8.66 3.52 12.45
N HIS A 50 -8.64 3.10 11.17
CA HIS A 50 -9.84 2.63 10.50
C HIS A 50 -10.31 1.30 11.11
N PRO A 51 -11.58 1.19 11.54
CA PRO A 51 -12.08 -0.04 12.13
C PRO A 51 -12.05 -1.22 11.16
N ARG A 52 -11.54 -2.37 11.60
CA ARG A 52 -11.55 -3.61 10.81
C ARG A 52 -12.94 -4.15 10.51
N SER A 53 -13.95 -3.76 11.30
CA SER A 53 -15.35 -4.06 11.07
C SER A 53 -15.94 -3.31 9.88
N LYS A 54 -15.26 -2.27 9.36
CA LYS A 54 -15.72 -1.49 8.23
C LYS A 54 -15.00 -1.90 6.93
N PRO A 55 -15.73 -1.93 5.80
CA PRO A 55 -15.12 -2.12 4.50
C PRO A 55 -14.10 -1.02 4.20
N LEU A 56 -13.17 -1.36 3.30
CA LEU A 56 -12.08 -0.50 2.84
C LEU A 56 -12.51 0.27 1.60
#